data_AF-A0A497BZ32-F1
#
_entry.id   AF-A0A497BZ32-F1
#
_cell.length_a   1.000
_cell.length_b   1.000
_cell.length_c   1.000
_cell.angle_alpha   90.00
_cell.angle_beta   90.00
_cell.angle_gamma   90.00
#
_symmetry.space_group_name_H-M   'P 1'
#
loop_
_entity.id
_entity.type
_entity.pdbx_description
1 polymer ?
#
loop_
_entity_poly.entity_id
_entity_poly.type
_entity_poly.pdbx_seq_one_letter_code
_entity_poly.pdbx_strand_id
1 'polypeptide(L)'
;MGRPKEAAEYALGDIPEPLQPQFVNLGKKAYEVGLTDAQLKGLTETILADFNTNLDVQTGKMDESKTAIKGEYGDATPDKLKNASDFAKLLGFDEAFAGAIGEGVVGLDNMKAFDKLMDGFESPGPRIGHEVGGEITNLTPAQAEEQLTLMQNNKDHAFNNPADPQHANAKAKFVELVRSAEAGKK
;
A
#
# COMPACT_ATOMS: atom_id res chain seq x y z
N MET A 1 -40.05 5.35 33.85
CA MET A 1 -39.44 6.01 32.68
C MET A 1 -40.06 5.35 31.45
N GLY A 2 -40.82 6.13 30.68
CA GLY A 2 -41.70 5.61 29.62
C GLY A 2 -41.04 5.57 28.25
N ARG A 3 -41.77 5.01 27.28
CA ARG A 3 -41.47 5.17 25.86
C ARG A 3 -41.76 6.63 25.45
N PRO A 4 -40.90 7.30 24.69
CA PRO A 4 -41.17 8.64 24.18
C PRO A 4 -42.34 8.61 23.19
N LYS A 5 -43.02 9.75 23.02
CA LYS A 5 -44.18 9.84 22.11
C LYS A 5 -43.75 9.87 20.66
N GLU A 6 -42.55 10.39 20.40
CA GLU A 6 -41.94 10.49 19.07
C GLU A 6 -40.46 10.08 19.12
N ALA A 7 -39.92 9.60 17.99
CA ALA A 7 -38.53 9.17 17.90
C ALA A 7 -37.50 10.30 18.19
N ALA A 8 -37.90 11.56 18.03
CA ALA A 8 -37.05 12.72 18.29
C ALA A 8 -36.93 13.07 19.78
N GLU A 9 -37.81 12.53 20.64
CA GLU A 9 -37.82 12.84 22.08
C GLU A 9 -36.83 11.99 22.89
N TYR A 10 -36.12 11.03 22.27
CA TYR A 10 -35.09 10.26 22.96
C TYR A 10 -33.93 11.15 23.41
N ALA A 11 -33.65 11.16 24.71
CA ALA A 11 -32.49 11.84 25.29
C ALA A 11 -31.21 11.02 25.07
N LEU A 12 -30.67 11.07 23.85
CA LEU A 12 -29.48 10.29 23.43
C LEU A 12 -28.14 10.84 23.94
N GLY A 13 -28.12 12.01 24.60
CA GLY A 13 -26.90 12.64 25.11
C GLY A 13 -26.05 13.32 24.02
N ASP A 14 -24.82 13.71 24.40
CA ASP A 14 -23.87 14.35 23.49
C ASP A 14 -23.22 13.29 22.57
N ILE A 15 -23.77 13.15 21.37
CA ILE A 15 -23.25 12.24 20.33
C ILE A 15 -22.24 12.99 19.46
N PRO A 16 -21.03 12.44 19.22
CA PRO A 16 -20.06 13.01 18.29
C PRO A 16 -20.68 13.27 16.91
N GLU A 17 -20.42 14.44 16.32
CA GLU A 17 -20.91 14.83 14.98
C GLU A 17 -20.87 13.73 13.92
N PRO A 18 -19.74 13.00 13.71
CA PRO A 18 -19.68 11.96 12.68
C PRO A 18 -20.63 10.78 12.92
N LEU A 19 -21.09 10.57 14.15
CA LEU A 19 -22.01 9.48 14.51
C LEU A 19 -23.47 9.92 14.56
N GLN A 20 -23.76 11.22 14.55
CA GLN A 20 -25.14 11.73 14.66
C GLN A 20 -26.12 11.08 13.67
N PRO A 21 -25.81 10.89 12.37
CA PRO A 21 -26.74 10.25 11.43
C PRO A 21 -27.10 8.81 11.82
N GLN A 22 -26.15 8.08 12.39
CA GLN A 22 -26.32 6.68 12.79
C GLN A 22 -27.23 6.60 14.03
N PHE A 23 -27.03 7.51 14.98
CA PHE A 23 -27.84 7.58 16.19
C PHE A 23 -29.26 8.13 15.96
N VAL A 24 -29.47 9.00 14.97
CA VAL A 24 -30.81 9.40 14.51
C VAL A 24 -31.58 8.18 13.98
N ASN A 25 -30.93 7.33 13.19
CA ASN A 25 -31.53 6.09 12.70
C ASN A 25 -31.76 5.08 13.83
N LEU A 26 -30.85 5.01 14.81
CA LEU A 26 -31.00 4.19 16.00
C LEU A 26 -32.23 4.62 16.83
N GLY A 27 -32.43 5.92 17.04
CA GLY A 27 -33.61 6.46 17.73
C GLY A 27 -34.93 6.15 17.02
N LYS A 28 -34.96 6.28 15.68
CA LYS A 28 -36.12 5.85 14.88
C LYS A 28 -36.40 4.36 15.04
N LYS A 29 -35.38 3.52 14.97
CA LYS A 29 -35.55 2.08 15.10
C LYS A 29 -35.98 1.68 16.50
N ALA A 30 -35.41 2.33 17.52
CA ALA A 30 -35.77 2.15 18.92
C ALA A 30 -37.23 2.49 19.19
N TYR A 31 -37.75 3.55 18.57
CA TYR A 31 -39.17 3.88 18.62
C TYR A 31 -40.02 2.78 17.97
N GLU A 32 -39.66 2.32 16.77
CA GLU A 32 -40.39 1.25 16.07
C GLU A 32 -40.49 -0.03 16.89
N VAL A 33 -39.40 -0.44 17.53
CA VAL A 33 -39.34 -1.67 18.33
C VAL A 33 -39.83 -1.48 19.78
N GLY A 34 -40.21 -0.26 20.15
CA GLY A 34 -40.82 0.05 21.45
C GLY A 34 -39.84 0.07 22.62
N LEU A 35 -38.56 0.41 22.38
CA LEU A 35 -37.60 0.58 23.46
C LEU A 35 -37.95 1.79 24.34
N THR A 36 -37.72 1.65 25.63
CA THR A 36 -37.80 2.76 26.59
C THR A 36 -36.56 3.64 26.52
N ASP A 37 -36.65 4.88 26.99
CA ASP A 37 -35.49 5.79 27.08
C ASP A 37 -34.31 5.17 27.83
N ALA A 38 -34.57 4.49 28.94
CA ALA A 38 -33.53 3.87 29.75
C ALA A 38 -32.79 2.75 28.99
N GLN A 39 -33.50 1.96 28.19
CA GLN A 39 -32.91 0.90 27.39
C GLN A 39 -32.08 1.46 26.23
N LEU A 40 -32.58 2.49 25.55
CA LEU A 40 -31.86 3.12 24.45
C LEU A 40 -30.63 3.88 24.95
N LYS A 41 -30.72 4.53 26.11
CA LYS A 41 -29.60 5.21 26.75
C LYS A 41 -28.48 4.22 27.09
N GLY A 42 -28.80 3.10 27.74
CA GLY A 42 -27.82 2.07 28.05
C GLY A 42 -27.17 1.46 26.79
N LEU A 43 -27.94 1.28 25.71
CA LEU A 43 -27.39 0.83 24.43
C LEU A 43 -26.44 1.87 23.82
N THR A 44 -26.83 3.15 23.87
CA THR A 44 -26.04 4.27 23.34
C THR A 44 -24.73 4.43 24.10
N GLU A 45 -24.75 4.34 25.43
CA GLU A 45 -23.57 4.38 26.28
C GLU A 45 -22.57 3.26 25.93
N THR A 46 -23.05 2.02 25.72
CA THR A 46 -22.20 0.90 25.29
C THR A 46 -21.59 1.15 23.91
N ILE A 47 -22.38 1.58 22.93
CA ILE A 47 -21.89 1.87 21.58
C ILE A 47 -20.83 2.97 21.60
N LEU A 48 -21.05 4.03 22.38
CA LEU A 48 -20.09 5.12 22.51
C LEU A 48 -18.81 4.68 23.22
N ALA A 49 -18.91 3.84 24.25
CA ALA A 49 -17.75 3.27 24.94
C ALA A 49 -16.91 2.38 24.00
N ASP A 50 -17.56 1.51 23.21
CA ASP A 50 -16.90 0.67 22.22
C ASP A 50 -16.26 1.50 21.11
N PHE A 51 -16.95 2.55 20.65
CA PHE A 51 -16.42 3.47 19.65
C PHE A 51 -15.17 4.19 20.15
N ASN A 52 -15.21 4.76 21.36
CA ASN A 52 -14.06 5.44 21.95
C ASN A 52 -12.89 4.48 22.16
N THR A 53 -13.16 3.27 22.66
CA THR A 53 -12.12 2.24 22.83
C THR A 53 -11.47 1.87 21.48
N ASN A 54 -12.26 1.73 20.42
CA ASN A 54 -11.74 1.44 19.09
C ASN A 54 -10.94 2.62 18.50
N LEU A 55 -11.38 3.86 18.73
CA LEU A 55 -10.63 5.05 18.33
C LEU A 55 -9.28 5.14 19.03
N ASP A 56 -9.24 4.87 20.34
CA ASP A 56 -7.99 4.87 21.10
C ASP A 56 -7.03 3.80 20.59
N VAL A 57 -7.53 2.60 20.30
CA VAL A 57 -6.74 1.51 19.72
C VAL A 57 -6.23 1.87 18.32
N GLN A 58 -7.05 2.50 17.47
CA GLN A 58 -6.61 2.92 16.14
C GLN A 58 -5.55 4.02 16.23
N THR A 59 -5.78 5.03 17.05
CA THR A 59 -4.85 6.15 17.24
C THR A 59 -3.51 5.64 17.79
N GLY A 60 -3.55 4.75 18.79
CA GLY A 60 -2.35 4.10 19.32
C GLY A 60 -1.57 3.33 18.25
N LYS A 61 -2.25 2.54 17.42
CA LYS A 61 -1.61 1.83 16.31
C LYS A 61 -1.01 2.75 15.25
N MET A 62 -1.64 3.89 14.99
CA MET A 62 -1.11 4.90 14.06
C MET A 62 0.19 5.52 14.61
N ASP A 63 0.22 5.86 15.89
CA ASP A 63 1.41 6.45 16.53
C ASP A 63 2.55 5.44 16.68
N GLU A 64 2.23 4.18 17.01
CA GLU A 64 3.19 3.07 16.99
C GLU A 64 3.79 2.88 15.59
N SER A 65 2.95 2.92 14.55
CA SER A 65 3.39 2.80 13.15
C SER A 65 4.35 3.92 12.76
N LYS A 66 3.99 5.18 13.06
CA LYS A 66 4.86 6.34 12.80
C LYS A 66 6.18 6.22 13.54
N THR A 67 6.13 5.80 14.80
CA THR A 67 7.32 5.62 15.65
C THR A 67 8.21 4.50 15.10
N ALA A 68 7.64 3.38 14.68
CA ALA A 68 8.37 2.25 14.11
C ALA A 68 9.04 2.62 12.78
N ILE A 69 8.33 3.32 11.89
CA ILE A 69 8.87 3.83 10.62
C ILE A 69 10.00 4.82 10.88
N LYS A 70 9.82 5.74 11.83
CA LYS A 70 10.88 6.67 12.23
C LYS A 70 12.08 5.97 12.84
N GLY A 71 11.86 4.91 13.63
CA GLY A 71 12.92 4.10 14.21
C GLY A 71 13.76 3.36 13.17
N GLU A 72 13.14 2.86 12.10
CA GLU A 72 13.82 2.17 11.01
C GLU A 72 14.59 3.13 10.09
N TYR A 73 13.93 4.20 9.63
CA TYR A 73 14.46 5.06 8.56
C TYR A 73 15.11 6.36 9.08
N GLY A 74 14.94 6.71 10.35
CA GLY A 74 15.57 7.88 10.98
C GLY A 74 15.26 9.19 10.26
N ASP A 75 16.31 9.91 9.86
CA ASP A 75 16.19 11.20 9.18
C ASP A 75 15.68 11.06 7.73
N ALA A 76 15.76 9.86 7.14
CA ALA A 76 15.26 9.58 5.80
C ALA A 76 13.74 9.32 5.76
N THR A 77 13.06 9.27 6.92
CA THR A 77 11.63 9.00 6.99
C THR A 77 10.76 9.91 6.11
N PRO A 78 10.94 11.25 6.09
CA PRO A 78 10.12 12.12 5.24
C PRO A 78 10.23 11.77 3.76
N ASP A 79 11.45 11.50 3.28
CA ASP A 79 11.71 11.14 1.88
C ASP A 79 11.14 9.76 1.55
N LYS A 80 11.28 8.78 2.46
CA LYS A 80 10.74 7.43 2.30
C LYS A 80 9.21 7.43 2.21
N LEU A 81 8.54 8.18 3.09
CA LEU A 81 7.09 8.33 3.08
C LEU A 81 6.61 9.03 1.81
N LYS A 82 7.31 10.07 1.37
CA LYS A 82 7.01 10.79 0.13
C LYS A 82 7.14 9.86 -1.09
N ASN A 83 8.26 9.15 -1.21
CA ASN A 83 8.52 8.26 -2.35
C ASN A 83 7.49 7.13 -2.40
N ALA A 84 7.19 6.51 -1.26
CA ALA A 84 6.16 5.47 -1.19
C ALA A 84 4.76 6.00 -1.54
N SER A 85 4.42 7.22 -1.09
CA SER A 85 3.14 7.88 -1.43
C SER A 85 3.03 8.17 -2.93
N ASP A 86 4.09 8.72 -3.54
CA ASP A 86 4.12 9.01 -4.97
C ASP A 86 4.09 7.72 -5.81
N PHE A 87 4.78 6.68 -5.35
CA PHE A 87 4.73 5.36 -6.00
C PHE A 87 3.35 4.71 -5.90
N ALA A 88 2.66 4.84 -4.77
CA ALA A 88 1.28 4.37 -4.64
C ALA A 88 0.33 5.09 -5.63
N LYS A 89 0.49 6.41 -5.79
CA LYS A 89 -0.27 7.17 -6.81
C LYS A 89 0.04 6.69 -8.22
N LEU A 90 1.31 6.40 -8.51
CA LEU A 90 1.73 5.86 -9.80
C LEU A 90 1.08 4.50 -10.10
N LEU A 91 0.92 3.65 -9.08
CA LEU A 91 0.23 2.36 -9.19
C LEU A 91 -1.31 2.48 -9.28
N GLY A 92 -1.85 3.69 -9.19
CA GLY A 92 -3.30 3.95 -9.31
C GLY A 92 -4.08 3.75 -8.01
N PHE A 93 -3.42 3.72 -6.85
CA PHE A 93 -4.12 3.79 -5.57
C PHE A 93 -4.78 5.16 -5.37
N ASP A 94 -5.87 5.18 -4.60
CA ASP A 94 -6.58 6.42 -4.31
C ASP A 94 -5.78 7.39 -3.42
N GLU A 95 -6.23 8.65 -3.39
CA GLU A 95 -5.56 9.70 -2.62
C GLU A 95 -5.60 9.44 -1.11
N ALA A 96 -6.62 8.77 -0.61
CA ALA A 96 -6.75 8.47 0.82
C ALA A 96 -5.67 7.47 1.26
N PHE A 97 -5.44 6.43 0.47
CA PHE A 97 -4.40 5.44 0.72
C PHE A 97 -3.00 6.01 0.50
N ALA A 98 -2.78 6.76 -0.57
CA ALA A 98 -1.49 7.43 -0.79
C ALA A 98 -1.19 8.46 0.32
N GLY A 99 -2.21 9.16 0.82
CA GLY A 99 -2.11 10.05 1.98
C GLY A 99 -1.75 9.30 3.26
N ALA A 100 -2.42 8.16 3.52
CA ALA A 100 -2.11 7.30 4.66
C ALA A 100 -0.66 6.78 4.64
N ILE A 101 -0.11 6.49 3.45
CA ILE A 101 1.31 6.17 3.29
C ILE A 101 2.17 7.38 3.63
N GLY A 102 1.87 8.56 3.07
CA GLY A 102 2.63 9.79 3.31
C GLY A 102 2.65 10.24 4.77
N GLU A 103 1.60 9.92 5.54
CA GLU A 103 1.51 10.20 6.97
C GLU A 103 2.16 9.11 7.85
N GLY A 104 2.59 7.99 7.27
CA GLY A 104 3.23 6.89 7.99
C GLY A 104 2.27 6.05 8.84
N VAL A 105 0.99 6.00 8.49
CA VAL A 105 -0.03 5.28 9.27
C VAL A 105 -0.29 3.86 8.76
N VAL A 106 0.33 3.48 7.64
CA VAL A 106 0.17 2.14 7.04
C VAL A 106 0.96 1.03 7.73
N GLY A 107 1.81 1.37 8.70
CA GLY A 107 2.66 0.40 9.41
C GLY A 107 3.99 0.11 8.72
N LEU A 108 4.97 -0.35 9.51
CA LEU A 108 6.35 -0.56 9.06
C LEU A 108 6.48 -1.65 7.98
N ASP A 109 5.78 -2.76 8.13
CA ASP A 109 5.88 -3.89 7.18
C ASP A 109 5.37 -3.52 5.80
N ASN A 110 4.28 -2.77 5.74
CA ASN A 110 3.75 -2.23 4.48
C ASN A 110 4.74 -1.24 3.86
N MET A 111 5.32 -0.33 4.66
CA MET A 111 6.38 0.57 4.17
C MET A 111 7.58 -0.20 3.62
N LYS A 112 8.03 -1.28 4.28
CA LYS A 112 9.11 -2.15 3.77
C LYS A 112 8.73 -2.86 2.48
N ALA A 113 7.46 -3.25 2.32
CA ALA A 113 6.97 -3.81 1.07
C ALA A 113 7.00 -2.78 -0.07
N PHE A 114 6.57 -1.55 0.20
CA PHE A 114 6.66 -0.43 -0.76
C PHE A 114 8.11 -0.16 -1.17
N ASP A 115 9.03 -0.10 -0.22
CA ASP A 115 10.46 0.08 -0.49
C ASP A 115 11.01 -1.03 -1.41
N LYS A 116 10.68 -2.30 -1.14
CA LYS A 116 11.10 -3.43 -1.99
C LYS A 116 10.51 -3.37 -3.39
N LEU A 117 9.25 -2.91 -3.52
CA LEU A 117 8.60 -2.75 -4.82
C LEU A 117 9.25 -1.60 -5.61
N MET A 118 9.57 -0.49 -4.95
CA MET A 118 10.28 0.64 -5.56
C MET A 118 11.70 0.26 -5.99
N ASP A 119 12.45 -0.45 -5.15
CA ASP A 119 13.78 -0.97 -5.51
C ASP A 119 13.72 -1.88 -6.75
N GLY A 120 12.65 -2.67 -6.89
CA GLY A 120 12.38 -3.49 -8.07
C GLY A 120 12.05 -2.67 -9.32
N PHE A 121 11.63 -1.42 -9.19
CA PHE A 121 11.31 -0.50 -10.28
C PHE A 121 12.48 0.43 -10.65
N GLU A 122 13.28 0.86 -9.67
CA GLU A 122 14.43 1.75 -9.87
C GLU A 122 15.70 1.02 -10.33
N SER A 123 15.79 -0.31 -10.10
CA SER A 123 16.77 -1.13 -10.82
C SER A 123 16.32 -1.33 -12.27
N PRO A 124 17.23 -1.36 -13.27
CA PRO A 124 16.86 -1.61 -14.65
C PRO A 124 16.37 -3.06 -14.79
N GLY A 125 15.06 -3.25 -14.54
CA GLY A 125 14.33 -4.50 -14.63
C GLY A 125 13.71 -4.99 -13.30
N PRO A 126 12.47 -5.53 -13.32
CA PRO A 126 11.78 -6.06 -12.16
C PRO A 126 12.46 -7.34 -11.69
N ARG A 127 13.01 -7.29 -10.46
CA ARG A 127 13.40 -8.48 -9.68
C ARG A 127 12.19 -9.17 -9.05
N ILE A 128 11.15 -9.45 -9.84
CA ILE A 128 10.14 -10.43 -9.43
C ILE A 128 10.69 -11.80 -9.82
N GLY A 129 11.53 -12.36 -8.94
CA GLY A 129 12.11 -13.69 -9.08
C GLY A 129 13.58 -13.74 -8.65
N HIS A 130 13.83 -13.82 -7.34
CA HIS A 130 15.04 -14.46 -6.85
C HIS A 130 14.67 -15.75 -6.12
N GLU A 131 14.46 -16.80 -6.91
CA GLU A 131 14.96 -18.12 -6.50
C GLU A 131 16.45 -18.19 -6.82
N VAL A 132 17.15 -18.85 -5.92
CA VAL A 132 18.59 -19.01 -5.87
C VAL A 132 18.99 -20.05 -6.91
N GLY A 133 19.76 -19.67 -7.92
CA GLY A 133 20.51 -20.58 -8.78
C GLY A 133 19.71 -21.25 -9.90
N GLY A 134 19.71 -20.64 -11.09
CA GLY A 134 19.28 -21.28 -12.33
C GLY A 134 18.61 -20.31 -13.29
N GLU A 135 19.30 -20.01 -14.40
CA GLU A 135 18.80 -19.44 -15.66
C GLU A 135 17.73 -18.32 -15.60
N ILE A 136 18.15 -17.11 -16.01
CA ILE A 136 17.27 -15.95 -16.27
C ILE A 136 16.35 -16.31 -17.44
N THR A 137 15.15 -16.82 -17.18
CA THR A 137 14.22 -17.28 -18.23
C THR A 137 13.03 -16.36 -18.49
N ASN A 138 12.82 -15.27 -17.75
CA ASN A 138 11.61 -14.44 -17.87
C ASN A 138 11.91 -12.95 -18.05
N LEU A 139 12.64 -12.57 -19.10
CA LEU A 139 12.68 -11.19 -19.55
C LEU A 139 11.45 -10.88 -20.41
N THR A 140 10.81 -9.74 -20.17
CA THR A 140 9.77 -9.26 -21.10
C THR A 140 10.41 -8.84 -22.43
N PRO A 141 9.67 -8.87 -23.55
CA PRO A 141 10.19 -8.50 -24.87
C PRO A 141 10.83 -7.10 -24.90
N ALA A 142 10.23 -6.11 -24.22
CA ALA A 142 10.76 -4.76 -24.11
C ALA A 142 12.11 -4.69 -23.36
N GLN A 143 12.26 -5.49 -22.29
CA GLN A 143 13.51 -5.57 -21.53
C GLN A 143 14.61 -6.28 -22.30
N ALA A 144 14.24 -7.26 -23.12
CA ALA A 144 15.18 -7.91 -24.01
C ALA A 144 15.73 -6.91 -25.06
N GLU A 145 14.87 -6.06 -25.63
CA GLU A 145 15.29 -4.99 -26.56
C GLU A 145 16.19 -3.94 -25.91
N GLU A 146 15.90 -3.55 -24.67
CA GLU A 146 16.74 -2.60 -23.93
C GLU A 146 18.14 -3.18 -23.63
N GLN A 147 18.21 -4.44 -23.18
CA GLN A 147 19.50 -5.10 -22.96
C GLN A 147 20.28 -5.31 -24.26
N LEU A 148 19.62 -5.63 -25.37
CA LEU A 148 20.27 -5.69 -26.69
C LEU A 148 20.88 -4.34 -27.07
N THR A 149 20.14 -3.26 -26.85
CA THR A 149 20.57 -1.89 -27.14
C THR A 149 21.79 -1.51 -26.29
N LEU A 150 21.78 -1.85 -25.00
CA LEU A 150 22.92 -1.62 -24.10
C LEU A 150 24.16 -2.42 -24.51
N MET A 151 23.99 -3.69 -24.86
CA MET A 151 25.08 -4.56 -25.33
C MET A 151 25.68 -4.07 -26.65
N GLN A 152 24.86 -3.51 -27.55
CA GLN A 152 25.32 -2.99 -28.85
C GLN A 152 25.99 -1.62 -28.72
N ASN A 153 25.45 -0.74 -27.86
CA ASN A 153 25.94 0.65 -27.74
C ASN A 153 27.14 0.79 -26.80
N ASN A 154 27.36 -0.16 -25.90
CA ASN A 154 28.53 -0.15 -25.02
C ASN A 154 29.75 -0.78 -25.72
N LYS A 155 30.67 0.06 -26.19
CA LYS A 155 31.91 -0.38 -26.89
C LYS A 155 32.84 -1.24 -26.03
N ASP A 156 32.79 -1.06 -24.71
CA ASP A 156 33.61 -1.80 -23.75
C ASP A 156 32.93 -3.12 -23.31
N HIS A 157 31.72 -3.39 -23.79
CA HIS A 157 31.02 -4.62 -23.48
C HIS A 157 31.72 -5.83 -24.10
N ALA A 158 31.80 -6.95 -23.38
CA ALA A 158 32.43 -8.19 -23.86
C ALA A 158 31.87 -8.68 -25.21
N PHE A 159 30.60 -8.36 -25.52
CA PHE A 159 29.99 -8.61 -26.83
C PHE A 159 30.72 -7.92 -28.00
N ASN A 160 31.26 -6.72 -27.78
CA ASN A 160 31.96 -5.91 -28.79
C ASN A 160 33.48 -6.12 -28.79
N ASN A 161 34.02 -6.86 -27.82
CA ASN A 161 35.45 -7.13 -27.70
C ASN A 161 35.77 -8.62 -27.94
N PRO A 162 36.23 -9.02 -29.14
CA PRO A 162 36.54 -10.42 -29.45
C PRO A 162 37.70 -11.01 -28.65
N ALA A 163 38.56 -10.18 -28.06
CA ALA A 163 39.67 -10.61 -27.23
C ALA A 163 39.26 -10.85 -25.77
N ASP A 164 38.02 -10.50 -25.39
CA ASP A 164 37.49 -10.74 -24.05
C ASP A 164 37.16 -12.24 -23.86
N PRO A 165 37.66 -12.90 -22.80
CA PRO A 165 37.32 -14.29 -22.49
C PRO A 165 35.81 -14.56 -22.37
N GLN A 166 35.01 -13.54 -22.05
CA GLN A 166 33.55 -13.63 -21.93
C GLN A 166 32.81 -13.34 -23.24
N HIS A 167 33.51 -13.03 -24.34
CA HIS A 167 32.90 -12.70 -25.63
C HIS A 167 31.96 -13.80 -26.16
N ALA A 168 32.36 -15.06 -26.03
CA ALA A 168 31.56 -16.21 -26.46
C ALA A 168 30.23 -16.32 -25.67
N ASN A 169 30.29 -16.12 -24.36
CA ASN A 169 29.11 -16.14 -23.48
C ASN A 169 28.21 -14.92 -23.75
N ALA A 170 28.80 -13.75 -23.98
CA ALA A 170 28.06 -12.55 -24.34
C ALA A 170 27.32 -12.69 -25.68
N LYS A 171 27.91 -13.40 -26.66
CA LYS A 171 27.25 -13.74 -27.93
C LYS A 171 26.09 -14.72 -27.74
N ALA A 172 26.24 -15.74 -26.90
CA ALA A 172 25.16 -16.66 -26.59
C ALA A 172 23.97 -15.94 -25.95
N LYS A 173 24.25 -15.07 -24.96
CA LYS A 173 23.23 -14.23 -24.31
C LYS A 173 22.56 -13.26 -25.28
N PHE A 174 23.30 -12.70 -26.23
CA PHE A 174 22.71 -11.85 -27.28
C PHE A 174 21.67 -12.60 -28.12
N VAL A 175 21.95 -13.84 -28.52
CA VAL A 175 21.02 -14.66 -29.31
C VAL A 175 19.74 -14.99 -28.51
N GLU A 176 19.87 -15.26 -27.21
CA GLU A 176 18.72 -15.49 -26.33
C GLU A 176 17.85 -14.24 -26.21
N LEU A 177 18.47 -13.07 -25.99
CA LEU A 177 17.74 -11.80 -25.91
C LEU A 177 17.02 -11.46 -27.22
N VAL A 178 17.62 -11.72 -28.39
CA VAL A 178 16.93 -11.54 -29.68
C VAL A 178 15.68 -12.42 -29.77
N ARG A 179 15.78 -13.69 -29.38
CA ARG A 179 14.61 -14.60 -29.39
C ARG A 179 13.51 -14.15 -28.44
N SER A 180 13.86 -13.67 -27.25
CA SER A 180 12.90 -13.15 -26.27
C SER A 180 12.24 -11.85 -26.74
N ALA A 181 12.98 -10.97 -27.42
CA ALA A 181 12.45 -9.74 -28.02
C ALA A 181 11.48 -10.05 -29.18
N GLU A 182 11.81 -11.03 -30.03
CA GLU A 182 10.95 -11.42 -31.17
C GLU A 182 9.67 -12.15 -30.74
N ALA A 183 9.69 -12.88 -29.63
CA ALA A 183 8.51 -13.57 -29.10
C ALA A 183 7.36 -12.62 -28.72
N GLY A 184 7.66 -11.36 -28.40
CA GLY A 184 6.65 -10.33 -28.10
C GLY A 184 6.02 -9.63 -29.29
N LYS A 185 6.49 -9.91 -30.52
CA LYS A 185 6.01 -9.27 -31.75
C LYS A 185 4.99 -10.10 -32.54
N LYS A 186 4.59 -11.26 -32.01
CA LYS A 186 3.53 -12.13 -32.57
C LYS A 186 2.23 -11.94 -31.82
#